data_AF-A0A952IR45-F1
#
_entry.id   AF-A0A952IR45-F1
#
_cell.length_a   1.000
_cell.length_b   1.000
_cell.length_c   1.000
_cell.angle_alpha   90.00
_cell.angle_beta   90.00
_cell.angle_gamma   90.00
#
_symmetry.space_group_name_H-M   'P 1'
#
loop_
_entity.id
_entity.type
_entity.pdbx_description
1 polymer ?
#
loop_
_entity_poly.entity_id
_entity_poly.type
_entity_poly.pdbx_seq_one_letter_code
_entity_poly.pdbx_strand_id
1 'polypeptide(L)'
;FQIVDDLLDYTSTEADLGKPVLDDLRNGLLNAPVLLALESDRLSKQDKAELKKAIEALFTNNTNTPAVDTDESEIISVIRGFLDQADAIEQTRRLARQYAEEAIQSVDFIAPGEAKNAMTALVEAAIYRQS
;
A
#
# COMPACT_ATOMS: atom_id res chain seq x y z
N PHE A 1 1.09 2.38 -11.52
CA PHE A 1 0.70 3.70 -11.00
C PHE A 1 -0.08 3.56 -9.69
N GLN A 2 -1.31 3.04 -9.67
CA GLN A 2 -2.11 2.96 -8.43
C GLN A 2 -1.39 2.22 -7.29
N ILE A 3 -0.72 1.11 -7.57
CA ILE A 3 0.03 0.35 -6.54
C ILE A 3 1.16 1.20 -5.89
N VAL A 4 1.74 2.14 -6.65
CA VAL A 4 2.74 3.08 -6.10
C VAL A 4 2.07 4.15 -5.27
N ASP A 5 0.90 4.64 -5.69
CA ASP A 5 0.08 5.58 -4.92
C ASP A 5 -0.32 4.97 -3.56
N ASP A 6 -0.84 3.75 -3.58
CA ASP A 6 -1.15 2.95 -2.39
C ASP A 6 0.08 2.77 -1.49
N LEU A 7 1.28 2.57 -2.06
CA LEU A 7 2.52 2.43 -1.29
C LEU A 7 2.91 3.73 -0.58
N LEU A 8 2.76 4.88 -1.25
CA LEU A 8 3.14 6.18 -0.70
C LEU A 8 2.31 6.55 0.53
N ASP A 9 1.07 6.08 0.63
CA ASP A 9 0.21 6.27 1.81
C ASP A 9 0.77 5.59 3.09
N TYR A 10 1.63 4.58 2.94
CA TYR A 10 2.24 3.84 4.06
C TYR A 10 3.68 4.24 4.34
N THR A 11 4.42 4.66 3.31
CA THR A 11 5.87 4.93 3.44
C THR A 11 6.21 6.39 3.69
N SER A 12 5.29 7.31 3.40
CA SER A 12 5.53 8.73 3.61
C SER A 12 5.44 9.08 5.10
N THR A 13 6.27 10.03 5.54
CA THR A 13 6.16 10.57 6.90
C THR A 13 5.14 11.72 6.93
N GLU A 14 4.57 12.02 8.10
CA GLU A 14 3.66 13.18 8.25
C GLU A 14 4.32 14.49 7.80
N ALA A 15 5.65 14.59 7.92
CA ALA A 15 6.43 15.75 7.49
C ALA A 15 6.53 15.89 5.96
N ASP A 16 6.44 14.80 5.21
CA ASP A 16 6.60 14.80 3.74
C ASP A 16 5.27 15.07 3.01
N LEU A 17 4.12 14.73 3.61
CA LEU A 17 2.81 14.81 2.95
C LEU A 17 1.84 15.86 3.53
N GLY A 18 2.11 16.43 4.71
CA GLY A 18 1.17 17.35 5.37
C GLY A 18 -0.20 16.74 5.68
N LYS A 19 -0.30 15.39 5.66
CA LYS A 19 -1.49 14.58 5.90
C LYS A 19 -1.18 13.45 6.87
N PRO A 20 -2.18 12.95 7.63
CA PRO A 20 -1.98 11.81 8.52
C PRO A 20 -1.73 10.53 7.70
N VAL A 21 -0.63 9.83 7.98
CA VAL A 21 -0.22 8.58 7.30
C VAL A 21 -1.32 7.51 7.42
N LEU A 22 -1.59 6.71 6.38
CA LEU A 22 -2.69 5.72 6.30
C LEU A 22 -4.08 6.35 6.04
N ASP A 23 -4.16 7.38 5.21
CA ASP A 23 -5.41 8.08 4.93
C ASP A 23 -6.41 7.17 4.22
N ASP A 24 -5.95 6.34 3.28
CA ASP A 24 -6.79 5.37 2.58
C ASP A 24 -7.45 4.40 3.56
N LEU A 25 -6.64 3.87 4.49
CA LEU A 25 -7.12 2.90 5.46
C LEU A 25 -8.10 3.53 6.44
N ARG A 26 -7.85 4.77 6.91
CA ARG A 26 -8.84 5.48 7.74
C ARG A 26 -10.18 5.63 7.01
N ASN A 27 -10.16 5.90 5.71
CA ASN A 27 -11.36 6.07 4.89
C ASN A 27 -12.04 4.76 4.48
N GLY A 28 -11.61 3.61 5.03
CA GLY A 28 -12.23 2.31 4.77
C GLY A 28 -11.74 1.63 3.49
N LEU A 29 -10.68 2.14 2.86
CA LEU A 29 -10.11 1.55 1.65
C LEU A 29 -9.05 0.51 2.00
N LEU A 30 -9.27 -0.72 1.54
CA LEU A 30 -8.28 -1.80 1.60
C LEU A 30 -7.48 -1.79 0.30
N ASN A 31 -6.18 -1.49 0.39
CA ASN A 31 -5.27 -1.42 -0.75
C ASN A 31 -4.15 -2.48 -0.65
N ALA A 32 -3.24 -2.48 -1.63
CA ALA A 32 -2.31 -3.59 -1.86
C ALA A 32 -1.50 -4.03 -0.62
N PRO A 33 -0.89 -3.15 0.20
CA PRO A 33 -0.19 -3.56 1.42
C PRO A 33 -1.04 -4.42 2.38
N VAL A 34 -2.28 -4.02 2.64
CA VAL A 34 -3.15 -4.74 3.58
C VAL A 34 -3.60 -6.08 3.01
N LEU A 35 -3.98 -6.11 1.73
CA LEU A 35 -4.40 -7.35 1.07
C LEU A 35 -3.25 -8.38 1.03
N LEU A 36 -2.04 -7.94 0.68
CA LEU A 36 -0.86 -8.81 0.66
C LEU A 36 -0.50 -9.32 2.06
N ALA A 37 -0.68 -8.51 3.11
CA ALA A 37 -0.49 -8.98 4.48
C ALA A 37 -1.50 -10.08 4.86
N LEU A 38 -2.77 -9.91 4.50
CA LEU A 38 -3.83 -10.90 4.75
C LEU A 38 -3.61 -12.21 3.97
N GLU A 39 -2.98 -12.15 2.80
CA GLU A 39 -2.63 -13.32 2.01
C GLU A 39 -1.29 -13.96 2.43
N SER A 40 -0.38 -13.21 3.05
CA SER A 40 0.98 -13.64 3.39
C SER A 40 1.05 -14.93 4.22
N ASP A 41 1.90 -15.86 3.83
CA ASP A 41 2.22 -17.07 4.62
C ASP A 41 3.11 -16.78 5.84
N ARG A 42 3.62 -15.54 5.96
CA ARG A 42 4.41 -15.09 7.13
C ARG A 42 3.53 -14.77 8.34
N LEU A 43 2.23 -14.64 8.14
CA LEU A 43 1.25 -14.44 9.21
C LEU A 43 0.53 -15.75 9.50
N SER A 44 0.44 -16.08 10.79
CA SER A 44 -0.36 -17.21 11.24
C SER A 44 -1.87 -16.95 10.98
N LYS A 45 -2.70 -17.99 11.05
CA LYS A 45 -4.17 -17.79 10.99
C LYS A 45 -4.68 -16.87 12.10
N GLN A 46 -4.04 -16.91 13.26
CA GLN A 46 -4.38 -16.06 14.40
C GLN A 46 -3.98 -14.61 14.12
N ASP A 47 -2.76 -14.39 13.62
CA ASP A 47 -2.24 -13.05 13.26
C ASP A 47 -3.16 -12.39 12.21
N LYS A 48 -3.58 -13.16 11.19
CA LYS A 48 -4.52 -12.67 10.16
C LYS A 48 -5.89 -12.31 10.75
N ALA A 49 -6.36 -13.03 11.77
CA ALA A 49 -7.61 -12.70 12.44
C ALA A 49 -7.48 -11.43 13.29
N GLU A 50 -6.34 -11.24 13.96
CA GLU A 50 -6.04 -10.05 14.74
C GLU A 50 -5.87 -8.81 13.85
N LEU A 51 -5.19 -8.94 12.72
CA LEU A 51 -5.09 -7.89 11.71
C LEU A 51 -6.49 -7.46 11.20
N LYS A 52 -7.34 -8.42 10.84
CA LYS A 52 -8.73 -8.13 10.42
C LYS A 52 -9.50 -7.38 11.49
N LYS A 53 -9.42 -7.83 12.75
CA LYS A 53 -10.09 -7.17 13.87
C LYS A 53 -9.60 -5.74 14.07
N ALA A 54 -8.29 -5.49 13.93
CA ALA A 54 -7.73 -4.15 14.03
C ALA A 54 -8.24 -3.23 12.90
N ILE A 55 -8.28 -3.73 11.66
CA ILE A 55 -8.83 -3.00 10.51
C ILE A 55 -10.31 -2.68 10.70
N GLU A 56 -11.11 -3.66 11.14
CA GLU A 56 -12.54 -3.46 11.44
C GLU A 56 -12.75 -2.40 12.52
N ALA A 57 -11.95 -2.44 13.59
CA ALA A 57 -11.99 -1.44 14.66
C ALA A 57 -11.68 -0.03 14.14
N LEU A 58 -10.65 0.10 13.29
CA LEU A 58 -10.28 1.37 12.65
C LEU A 58 -11.45 1.93 11.82
N PHE A 59 -12.11 1.07 11.04
CA PHE A 59 -13.23 1.49 10.19
C PHE A 59 -14.44 1.90 11.02
N THR A 60 -14.74 1.19 12.11
CA THR A 60 -15.88 1.54 12.99
C THR A 60 -15.66 2.84 13.75
N ASN A 61 -14.45 3.11 14.22
CA ASN A 61 -14.13 4.36 14.93
C ASN A 61 -14.34 5.60 14.06
N ASN A 62 -14.22 5.49 12.73
CA ASN A 62 -14.46 6.60 11.79
C ASN A 62 -15.97 6.84 11.47
N THR A 63 -16.91 6.04 12.00
CA THR A 63 -18.34 6.12 11.61
C THR A 63 -19.24 6.97 12.53
N ASN A 64 -18.68 7.83 13.41
CA ASN A 64 -19.44 8.63 14.39
C ASN A 64 -20.36 7.79 15.31
N THR A 65 -20.08 6.51 15.48
CA THR A 65 -20.70 5.68 16.53
C THR A 65 -19.92 5.87 17.84
N PRO A 66 -20.57 5.78 19.02
CA PRO A 66 -19.87 5.98 20.30
C PRO A 66 -18.74 4.93 20.39
N ALA A 67 -17.50 5.43 20.37
CA ALA A 67 -16.31 4.61 20.27
C ALA A 67 -16.19 3.63 21.44
N VAL A 68 -15.64 2.46 21.14
CA VAL A 68 -14.92 1.66 22.13
C VAL A 68 -13.73 2.52 22.58
N ASP A 69 -13.38 2.53 23.88
CA ASP A 69 -12.27 3.31 24.49
C ASP A 69 -10.85 2.98 23.93
N THR A 70 -10.75 2.39 22.74
CA THR A 70 -9.48 2.02 22.12
C THR A 70 -8.91 3.20 21.35
N ASP A 71 -7.69 3.60 21.71
CA ASP A 71 -6.94 4.66 21.04
C ASP A 71 -6.65 4.27 19.57
N GLU A 72 -7.02 5.12 18.61
CA GLU A 72 -6.75 4.91 17.18
C GLU A 72 -5.26 4.68 16.91
N SER A 73 -4.38 5.36 17.66
CA SER A 73 -2.94 5.22 17.50
C SER A 73 -2.45 3.82 17.87
N GLU A 74 -3.07 3.17 18.86
CA GLU A 74 -2.79 1.77 19.21
C GLU A 74 -3.24 0.83 18.09
N ILE A 75 -4.42 1.05 17.51
CA ILE A 75 -4.94 0.26 16.38
C ILE A 75 -4.00 0.36 15.18
N ILE A 76 -3.57 1.58 14.83
CA ILE A 76 -2.63 1.82 13.74
C ILE A 76 -1.28 1.13 14.02
N SER A 77 -0.79 1.19 15.26
CA SER A 77 0.47 0.52 15.63
C SER A 77 0.37 -1.00 15.45
N VAL A 78 -0.76 -1.61 15.81
CA VAL A 78 -1.01 -3.05 15.62
C VAL A 78 -1.01 -3.40 14.13
N ILE A 79 -1.74 -2.63 13.31
CA ILE A 79 -1.80 -2.84 11.86
C ILE A 79 -0.39 -2.77 11.26
N ARG A 80 0.38 -1.72 11.57
CA ARG A 80 1.76 -1.57 11.10
C ARG A 80 2.65 -2.75 11.49
N GLY A 81 2.54 -3.23 12.73
CA GLY A 81 3.29 -4.40 13.19
C GLY A 81 3.03 -5.65 12.34
N PHE A 82 1.78 -5.90 11.96
CA PHE A 82 1.45 -7.03 11.06
C PHE A 82 1.89 -6.80 9.62
N LEU A 83 1.81 -5.57 9.10
CA LEU A 83 2.32 -5.24 7.77
C LEU A 83 3.84 -5.48 7.69
N ASP A 84 4.57 -5.11 8.74
CA ASP A 84 6.01 -5.32 8.86
C ASP A 84 6.35 -6.81 8.97
N GLN A 85 5.64 -7.56 9.84
CA GLN A 85 5.81 -9.01 9.97
C GLN A 85 5.54 -9.73 8.64
N ALA A 86 4.53 -9.27 7.89
CA ALA A 86 4.20 -9.79 6.58
C ALA A 86 5.19 -9.33 5.48
N ASP A 87 6.05 -8.34 5.73
CA ASP A 87 6.89 -7.67 4.72
C ASP A 87 6.05 -7.09 3.57
N ALA A 88 4.84 -6.63 3.90
CA ALA A 88 3.81 -6.27 2.94
C ALA A 88 4.21 -5.07 2.08
N ILE A 89 4.91 -4.10 2.68
CA ILE A 89 5.40 -2.90 1.97
C ILE A 89 6.40 -3.28 0.86
N GLU A 90 7.33 -4.19 1.16
CA GLU A 90 8.29 -4.65 0.15
C GLU A 90 7.62 -5.53 -0.91
N GLN A 91 6.63 -6.35 -0.52
CA GLN A 91 5.84 -7.11 -1.48
C GLN A 91 5.05 -6.19 -2.44
N THR A 92 4.44 -5.12 -1.94
CA THR A 92 3.78 -4.10 -2.76
C THR A 92 4.75 -3.43 -3.73
N ARG A 93 5.98 -3.11 -3.29
CA ARG A 93 7.03 -2.57 -4.18
C ARG A 93 7.38 -3.55 -5.30
N ARG A 94 7.53 -4.83 -4.98
CA ARG A 94 7.82 -5.87 -5.98
C ARG A 94 6.68 -6.01 -6.98
N LEU A 95 5.44 -6.00 -6.51
CA LEU A 95 4.25 -6.04 -7.36
C LEU A 95 4.22 -4.83 -8.31
N ALA A 96 4.50 -3.62 -7.82
CA ALA A 96 4.60 -2.43 -8.67
C ALA A 96 5.68 -2.56 -9.75
N ARG A 97 6.87 -3.06 -9.38
CA ARG A 97 7.98 -3.31 -10.33
C ARG A 97 7.61 -4.34 -11.38
N GLN A 98 6.97 -5.45 -10.99
CA GLN A 98 6.52 -6.48 -11.92
C GLN A 98 5.58 -5.89 -12.99
N TYR A 99 4.56 -5.12 -12.58
CA TYR A 99 3.67 -4.48 -13.55
C TYR A 99 4.37 -3.45 -14.44
N ALA A 100 5.42 -2.77 -13.94
CA ALA A 100 6.21 -1.88 -14.76
C ALA A 100 7.04 -2.64 -15.81
N GLU A 101 7.65 -3.76 -15.42
CA GLU A 101 8.38 -4.63 -16.35
C GLU A 101 7.44 -5.18 -17.44
N GLU A 102 6.26 -5.67 -17.06
CA GLU A 102 5.23 -6.12 -18.00
C GLU A 102 4.78 -4.98 -18.94
N ALA A 103 4.62 -3.76 -18.42
CA ALA A 103 4.26 -2.61 -19.24
C ALA A 103 5.37 -2.23 -20.25
N ILE A 104 6.64 -2.27 -19.85
CA ILE A 104 7.78 -2.02 -20.75
C ILE A 104 7.88 -3.11 -21.82
N GLN A 105 7.69 -4.38 -21.45
CA GLN A 105 7.69 -5.50 -22.40
C GLN A 105 6.52 -5.39 -23.39
N SER A 106 5.38 -4.86 -22.97
CA SER A 106 4.20 -4.72 -23.84
C SER A 106 4.43 -3.81 -25.05
N VAL A 107 5.42 -2.91 -24.99
CA VAL A 107 5.77 -1.99 -26.09
C VAL A 107 6.97 -2.46 -26.91
N ASP A 108 7.41 -3.72 -26.74
CA ASP A 108 8.60 -4.22 -27.43
C ASP A 108 8.46 -4.31 -28.95
N PHE A 109 7.23 -4.38 -29.44
CA PHE A 109 6.92 -4.36 -30.87
C PHE A 109 7.24 -3.01 -31.54
N ILE A 110 7.40 -1.93 -30.77
CA ILE A 110 7.75 -0.61 -31.28
C ILE A 110 9.25 -0.61 -31.63
N ALA A 111 9.59 -0.14 -32.83
CA ALA A 111 10.98 -0.01 -33.23
C ALA A 111 11.76 0.91 -32.27
N PRO A 112 13.05 0.63 -31.99
CA PRO A 112 13.87 1.49 -31.15
C PRO A 112 13.87 2.94 -31.67
N GLY A 113 13.63 3.90 -30.79
CA GLY A 113 13.53 5.32 -31.14
C GLY A 113 12.86 6.16 -30.06
N GLU A 114 12.63 7.43 -30.36
CA GLU A 114 12.10 8.42 -29.42
C GLU A 114 10.77 8.00 -28.78
N ALA A 115 9.86 7.41 -29.57
CA ALA A 115 8.56 6.95 -29.06
C ALA A 115 8.70 5.82 -28.01
N LYS A 116 9.52 4.79 -28.28
CA LYS A 116 9.75 3.69 -27.32
C LYS A 116 10.43 4.21 -26.05
N ASN A 117 11.38 5.12 -26.20
CA ASN A 117 12.07 5.75 -25.07
C ASN A 117 11.10 6.58 -24.21
N ALA A 118 10.22 7.37 -24.82
CA ALA A 118 9.23 8.18 -24.11
C ALA A 118 8.22 7.31 -23.34
N MET A 119 7.75 6.21 -23.93
CA MET A 119 6.85 5.28 -23.24
C MET A 119 7.53 4.58 -22.05
N THR A 120 8.78 4.15 -22.23
CA THR A 120 9.58 3.54 -21.15
C THR A 120 9.79 4.53 -20.00
N ALA A 121 10.18 5.76 -20.32
CA ALA A 121 10.39 6.82 -19.34
C ALA A 121 9.11 7.16 -18.56
N LEU A 122 7.93 7.08 -19.20
CA LEU A 122 6.65 7.31 -18.52
C LEU A 122 6.37 6.21 -17.48
N VAL A 123 6.70 4.96 -17.78
CA VAL A 123 6.56 3.85 -16.82
C VAL A 123 7.53 4.00 -15.65
N GLU A 124 8.80 4.33 -15.94
CA GLU A 124 9.82 4.58 -14.91
C GLU A 124 9.40 5.75 -13.99
N ALA A 125 8.93 6.86 -14.57
CA ALA A 125 8.45 8.01 -13.82
C ALA A 125 7.26 7.66 -12.91
N ALA A 126 6.40 6.70 -13.32
CA ALA A 126 5.30 6.24 -12.48
C ALA A 126 5.75 5.38 -11.29
N ILE A 127 6.93 4.75 -11.35
CA ILE A 127 7.48 3.90 -10.28
C ILE A 127 8.36 4.67 -9.31
N TYR A 128 9.18 5.61 -9.80
CA TYR A 128 10.12 6.39 -8.97
C TYR A 128 9.55 7.71 -8.46
N ARG A 129 8.22 7.82 -8.37
CA ARG A 129 7.58 8.97 -7.76
C ARG A 129 8.07 9.13 -6.31
N GLN A 130 8.63 10.30 -6.03
CA GLN A 130 8.77 10.80 -4.67
C GLN A 130 7.55 11.67 -4.38
N SER A 131 7.05 11.57 -3.14
CA SER A 131 5.96 12.40 -2.62
C SER A 131 6.23 13.88 -2.78
#